data_AF-A0AAD4H447-F1
#
_entry.id   AF-A0AAD4H447-F1
#
_cell.length_a   1.000
_cell.length_b   1.000
_cell.length_c   1.000
_cell.angle_alpha   90.00
_cell.angle_beta   90.00
_cell.angle_gamma   90.00
#
_symmetry.space_group_name_H-M   'P 1'
#
loop_
_entity.id
_entity.type
_entity.pdbx_description
1 polymer ?
#
loop_
_entity_poly.entity_id
_entity_poly.type
_entity_poly.pdbx_seq_one_letter_code
_entity_poly.pdbx_strand_id
1 'polypeptide(L)'
;MPSAKELNSTLYPHHTDFTGRDPPPKDGYSWNQIKDAIKSNSLHVLRRTDKGQYEYEQWQEKIDRKTYTNVGEYIAFAILQWPDLQDPADSNDINTTAMSQCKEDRYKTIDPRLTLRLNHYPFPVQESIQYFVLWSTRDMSLSSERERLDNYLIQQFIGNQDQPRSPLSQEVYSPAVGKKKQWMWFVNPIELRSVATVHHIHVFVRDVDLSEPNEVIIERQ
;
A
#
# COMPACT_ATOMS: atom_id res chain seq x y z
N MET A 1 -4.22 14.85 36.58
CA MET A 1 -3.23 14.32 35.63
C MET A 1 -4.01 13.83 34.43
N PRO A 2 -3.87 14.45 33.25
CA PRO A 2 -4.53 13.95 32.05
C PRO A 2 -4.04 12.54 31.74
N SER A 3 -4.92 11.68 31.24
CA SER A 3 -4.50 10.32 30.86
C SER A 3 -3.56 10.36 29.65
N ALA A 4 -2.73 9.33 29.44
CA ALA A 4 -1.90 9.22 28.23
C ALA A 4 -2.71 9.36 26.93
N LYS A 5 -4.02 9.04 26.96
CA LYS A 5 -4.95 9.19 25.83
C LYS A 5 -5.30 10.66 25.54
N GLU A 6 -5.48 11.48 26.57
CA GLU A 6 -5.76 12.92 26.42
C GLU A 6 -4.52 13.68 25.94
N LEU A 7 -3.33 13.29 26.41
CA LEU A 7 -2.07 13.86 25.96
C LEU A 7 -1.79 13.60 24.46
N ASN A 8 -2.06 12.40 23.95
CA ASN A 8 -1.85 12.06 22.54
C ASN A 8 -2.82 12.79 21.59
N SER A 9 -4.09 12.89 21.94
CA SER A 9 -5.10 13.62 21.15
C SER A 9 -4.76 15.11 20.99
N THR A 10 -4.12 15.69 22.01
CA THR A 10 -3.72 17.11 21.99
C THR A 10 -2.45 17.32 21.14
N LEU A 11 -1.57 16.32 21.07
CA LEU A 11 -0.30 16.39 20.32
C LEU A 11 -0.45 16.06 18.83
N TYR A 12 -1.36 15.15 18.49
CA TYR A 12 -1.64 14.72 17.12
C TYR A 12 -3.15 14.79 16.85
N PRO A 13 -3.71 15.99 16.61
CA PRO A 13 -5.12 16.13 16.31
C PRO A 13 -5.42 15.54 14.93
N HIS A 14 -6.19 14.46 14.87
CA HIS A 14 -6.56 13.78 13.62
C HIS A 14 -8.08 13.62 13.54
N HIS A 15 -8.62 13.58 12.33
CA HIS A 15 -10.06 13.51 12.07
C HIS A 15 -10.66 12.11 12.32
N THR A 16 -9.80 11.09 12.34
CA THR A 16 -10.21 9.71 12.58
C THR A 16 -10.52 9.47 14.06
N ASP A 17 -11.73 9.01 14.38
CA ASP A 17 -12.06 8.68 15.77
C ASP A 17 -11.42 7.35 16.20
N PHE A 18 -10.36 7.44 16.99
CA PHE A 18 -9.71 6.30 17.64
C PHE A 18 -10.17 6.07 19.08
N THR A 19 -11.18 6.80 19.56
CA THR A 19 -11.66 6.64 20.94
C THR A 19 -12.08 5.20 21.22
N GLY A 20 -11.72 4.70 22.40
CA GLY A 20 -12.03 3.34 22.83
C GLY A 20 -11.18 2.21 22.22
N ARG A 21 -10.23 2.49 21.32
CA ARG A 21 -9.36 1.44 20.72
C ARG A 21 -7.98 1.40 21.37
N ASP A 22 -7.46 0.19 21.59
CA ASP A 22 -6.11 0.01 22.13
C ASP A 22 -5.03 0.42 21.13
N PRO A 23 -4.02 1.21 21.55
CA PRO A 23 -2.98 1.68 20.64
C PRO A 23 -2.28 0.50 19.96
N PRO A 24 -1.72 0.70 18.75
CA PRO A 24 -0.86 -0.32 18.15
C PRO A 24 0.25 -0.75 19.10
N PRO A 25 0.77 -2.00 18.98
CA PRO A 25 1.88 -2.46 19.80
C PRO A 25 3.08 -1.52 19.70
N LYS A 26 3.73 -1.26 20.82
CA LYS A 26 4.87 -0.33 20.91
C LYS A 26 6.00 -0.70 19.93
N ASP A 27 6.26 -2.00 19.79
CA ASP A 27 7.31 -2.54 18.91
C ASP A 27 6.76 -2.93 17.52
N GLY A 28 5.54 -2.49 17.20
CA GLY A 28 4.82 -2.82 15.97
C GLY A 28 4.15 -4.20 15.97
N TYR A 29 3.24 -4.41 15.02
CA TYR A 29 2.59 -5.69 14.82
C TYR A 29 3.61 -6.75 14.41
N SER A 30 3.54 -7.90 15.09
CA SER A 30 4.28 -9.10 14.72
C SER A 30 3.68 -9.78 13.50
N TRP A 31 4.48 -10.63 12.87
CA TRP A 31 4.04 -11.45 11.73
C TRP A 31 2.78 -12.25 12.04
N ASN A 32 2.70 -12.84 13.24
CA ASN A 32 1.54 -13.63 13.66
C ASN A 32 0.30 -12.76 13.88
N GLN A 33 0.44 -11.56 14.48
CA GLN A 33 -0.71 -10.66 14.63
C GLN A 33 -1.28 -10.23 13.28
N ILE A 34 -0.44 -9.92 12.29
CA ILE A 34 -0.89 -9.56 10.93
C ILE A 34 -1.56 -10.77 10.28
N LYS A 35 -0.93 -11.94 10.35
CA LYS A 35 -1.46 -13.20 9.85
C LYS A 35 -2.82 -13.55 10.45
N ASP A 36 -2.96 -13.41 11.76
CA ASP A 36 -4.21 -13.70 12.47
C ASP A 36 -5.30 -12.71 12.09
N ALA A 37 -4.97 -11.42 11.94
CA ALA A 37 -5.91 -10.41 11.45
C ALA A 37 -6.42 -10.73 10.04
N ILE A 38 -5.54 -11.17 9.12
CA ILE A 38 -5.93 -11.59 7.77
C ILE A 38 -6.81 -12.85 7.82
N LYS A 39 -6.38 -13.89 8.56
CA LYS A 39 -7.10 -15.17 8.63
C LYS A 39 -8.48 -15.04 9.27
N SER A 40 -8.62 -14.15 10.24
CA SER A 40 -9.88 -13.88 10.94
C SER A 40 -10.73 -12.78 10.30
N ASN A 41 -10.31 -12.24 9.14
CA ASN A 41 -10.92 -11.09 8.48
C ASN A 41 -11.16 -9.89 9.44
N SER A 42 -10.25 -9.70 10.40
CA SER A 42 -10.34 -8.65 11.43
C SER A 42 -9.38 -7.51 11.10
N LEU A 43 -9.34 -7.06 9.84
CA LEU A 43 -8.35 -6.09 9.36
C LEU A 43 -8.45 -4.71 10.04
N HIS A 44 -9.61 -4.38 10.63
CA HIS A 44 -9.82 -3.16 11.41
C HIS A 44 -8.91 -3.04 12.66
N VAL A 45 -8.32 -4.15 13.12
CA VAL A 45 -7.35 -4.14 14.23
C VAL A 45 -6.00 -3.57 13.80
N LEU A 46 -5.64 -3.69 12.52
CA LEU A 46 -4.40 -3.17 11.97
C LEU A 46 -4.58 -1.69 11.67
N ARG A 47 -3.88 -0.85 12.42
CA ARG A 47 -3.98 0.61 12.31
C ARG A 47 -2.65 1.30 12.48
N ARG A 48 -2.56 2.53 11.97
CA ARG A 48 -1.42 3.44 12.20
C ARG A 48 -1.38 3.87 13.66
N THR A 49 -0.23 4.37 14.08
CA THR A 49 -0.14 5.17 15.32
C THR A 49 -0.86 6.50 15.13
N ASP A 50 -1.24 7.17 16.23
CA ASP A 50 -1.89 8.50 16.17
C ASP A 50 -1.02 9.50 15.36
N LYS A 51 0.30 9.48 15.60
CA LYS A 51 1.27 10.27 14.84
C LYS A 51 1.26 9.92 13.35
N GLY A 52 1.34 8.63 13.00
CA GLY A 52 1.38 8.19 11.61
C GLY A 52 0.07 8.46 10.87
N GLN A 53 -1.07 8.39 11.57
CA GLN A 53 -2.37 8.80 11.03
C GLN A 53 -2.42 10.32 10.80
N TYR A 54 -1.98 11.11 11.77
CA TYR A 54 -1.88 12.56 11.63
C TYR A 54 -1.00 12.97 10.43
N GLU A 55 0.20 12.39 10.30
CA GLU A 55 1.10 12.65 9.19
C GLU A 55 0.48 12.28 7.83
N TYR A 56 -0.30 11.21 7.80
CA TYR A 56 -1.06 10.80 6.61
C TYR A 56 -2.13 11.83 6.23
N GLU A 57 -2.94 12.26 7.19
CA GLU A 57 -3.99 13.26 6.97
C GLU A 57 -3.40 14.61 6.50
N GLN A 58 -2.31 15.05 7.15
CA GLN A 58 -1.58 16.25 6.76
C GLN A 58 -0.96 16.16 5.35
N TRP A 59 -0.58 14.96 4.91
CA TRP A 59 -0.14 14.76 3.54
C TRP A 59 -1.30 14.81 2.54
N GLN A 60 -2.46 14.23 2.88
CA GLN A 60 -3.65 14.28 2.03
C GLN A 60 -4.16 15.71 1.83
N GLU A 61 -4.02 16.57 2.83
CA GLU A 61 -4.38 18.00 2.78
C GLU A 61 -3.49 18.80 1.80
N LYS A 62 -2.24 18.36 1.59
CA LYS A 62 -1.29 19.02 0.66
C LYS A 62 -1.56 18.70 -0.82
N ILE A 63 -2.42 17.73 -1.11
CA ILE A 63 -2.74 17.34 -2.49
C ILE A 63 -3.59 18.45 -3.13
N ASP A 64 -3.09 19.04 -4.22
CA ASP A 64 -3.83 20.03 -4.97
C ASP A 64 -5.05 19.42 -5.68
N ARG A 65 -6.23 19.61 -5.07
CA ARG A 65 -7.51 19.10 -5.58
C ARG A 65 -7.99 19.80 -6.85
N LYS A 66 -7.37 20.90 -7.26
CA LYS A 66 -7.66 21.55 -8.55
C LYS A 66 -6.96 20.81 -9.69
N THR A 67 -5.74 20.33 -9.44
CA THR A 67 -4.93 19.57 -10.40
C THR A 67 -5.30 18.09 -10.43
N TYR A 68 -5.55 17.48 -9.27
CA TYR A 68 -5.86 16.05 -9.12
C TYR A 68 -7.25 15.85 -8.54
N THR A 69 -8.12 15.16 -9.28
CA THR A 69 -9.53 14.99 -8.91
C THR A 69 -9.70 14.20 -7.61
N ASN A 70 -8.80 13.25 -7.35
CA ASN A 70 -8.80 12.42 -6.15
C ASN A 70 -7.38 11.99 -5.76
N VAL A 71 -7.23 11.38 -4.57
CA VAL A 71 -5.92 10.92 -4.06
C VAL A 71 -5.31 9.86 -4.97
N GLY A 72 -6.13 8.97 -5.54
CA GLY A 72 -5.65 7.94 -6.45
C GLY A 72 -5.05 8.50 -7.73
N GLU A 73 -5.63 9.56 -8.32
CA GLU A 73 -4.99 10.27 -9.43
C GLU A 73 -3.63 10.83 -9.02
N TYR A 74 -3.55 11.56 -7.90
CA TYR A 74 -2.27 12.08 -7.42
C TYR A 74 -1.23 10.96 -7.25
N ILE A 75 -1.64 9.81 -6.71
CA ILE A 75 -0.76 8.65 -6.59
C ILE A 75 -0.33 8.15 -7.97
N ALA A 76 -1.23 7.95 -8.92
CA ALA A 76 -0.91 7.42 -10.25
C ALA A 76 0.05 8.34 -11.04
N PHE A 77 -0.21 9.65 -11.02
CA PHE A 77 0.54 10.65 -11.79
C PHE A 77 1.82 11.08 -11.08
N ALA A 78 1.71 11.61 -9.86
CA ALA A 78 2.85 12.25 -9.19
C ALA A 78 3.77 11.26 -8.47
N ILE A 79 3.21 10.19 -7.88
CA ILE A 79 3.96 9.25 -7.02
C ILE A 79 4.45 8.03 -7.80
N LEU A 80 3.57 7.38 -8.55
CA LEU A 80 3.90 6.18 -9.31
C LEU A 80 4.52 6.52 -10.67
N GLN A 81 4.18 7.69 -11.22
CA GLN A 81 4.65 8.17 -12.52
C GLN A 81 4.53 7.08 -13.58
N TRP A 82 3.35 6.47 -13.68
CA TRP A 82 3.16 5.39 -14.63
C TRP A 82 3.47 5.88 -16.05
N PRO A 83 4.33 5.17 -16.80
CA PRO A 83 4.67 5.60 -18.14
C PRO A 83 3.41 5.72 -19.00
N ASP A 84 3.46 6.65 -19.95
CA ASP A 84 2.35 7.00 -20.86
C ASP A 84 1.21 7.77 -20.18
N LEU A 85 1.32 8.07 -18.88
CA LEU A 85 0.49 9.09 -18.24
C LEU A 85 1.15 10.46 -18.34
N GLN A 86 0.42 11.42 -18.89
CA GLN A 86 0.81 12.82 -18.83
C GLN A 86 0.27 13.41 -17.52
N ASP A 87 1.17 13.92 -16.67
CA ASP A 87 0.79 14.57 -15.43
C ASP A 87 -0.04 15.84 -15.74
N PRO A 88 -1.22 16.01 -15.13
CA PRO A 88 -2.01 17.23 -15.27
C PRO A 88 -1.24 18.50 -14.87
N ALA A 89 -0.30 18.38 -13.93
CA ALA A 89 0.55 19.48 -13.47
C ALA A 89 1.54 19.96 -14.54
N ASP A 90 1.89 19.11 -15.51
CA ASP A 90 2.83 19.43 -16.59
C ASP A 90 2.14 20.09 -17.80
N SER A 91 0.80 20.17 -17.78
CA SER A 91 0.02 20.75 -18.88
C SER A 91 0.00 22.27 -18.78
N ASN A 92 0.91 22.94 -19.49
CA ASN A 92 0.81 24.37 -19.76
C ASN A 92 -0.30 24.62 -20.78
N ASP A 93 -1.54 24.83 -20.33
CA ASP A 93 -2.68 25.38 -21.08
C ASP A 93 -2.63 25.17 -22.61
N ILE A 94 -2.86 23.94 -23.08
CA ILE A 94 -3.24 23.73 -24.48
C ILE A 94 -4.69 23.29 -24.51
N ASN A 95 -5.54 24.24 -24.94
CA ASN A 95 -6.88 24.00 -25.46
C ASN A 95 -6.85 22.80 -26.42
N THR A 96 -7.12 21.61 -25.89
CA THR A 96 -7.25 20.41 -26.69
C THR A 96 -8.65 19.88 -26.44
N THR A 97 -9.54 20.36 -27.29
CA THR A 97 -10.87 19.80 -27.56
C THR A 97 -10.71 18.36 -28.03
N ALA A 98 -10.51 17.42 -27.11
CA ALA A 98 -10.43 15.99 -27.41
C ALA A 98 -11.05 15.18 -26.27
N MET A 99 -12.24 14.67 -26.56
CA MET A 99 -13.03 13.68 -25.84
C MET A 99 -13.39 13.97 -24.37
N SER A 100 -14.70 14.16 -24.17
CA SER A 100 -15.47 13.79 -22.98
C SER A 100 -15.31 12.30 -22.61
N GLN A 101 -14.10 11.86 -22.29
CA GLN A 101 -13.93 10.73 -21.39
C GLN A 101 -14.04 11.31 -19.98
N CYS A 102 -14.79 10.65 -19.09
CA CYS A 102 -14.85 11.05 -17.68
C CYS A 102 -13.42 11.32 -17.21
N LYS A 103 -13.18 12.49 -16.60
CA LYS A 103 -11.87 12.81 -16.01
C LYS A 103 -11.44 11.77 -14.97
N GLU A 104 -12.41 11.01 -14.46
CA GLU A 104 -12.22 9.86 -13.60
C GLU A 104 -11.52 8.72 -14.37
N ASP A 105 -10.53 8.11 -13.73
CA ASP A 105 -9.90 6.86 -14.18
C ASP A 105 -9.01 6.94 -15.42
N ARG A 106 -8.39 8.09 -15.70
CA ARG A 106 -7.38 8.24 -16.77
C ARG A 106 -6.26 7.21 -16.70
N TYR A 107 -5.86 6.78 -15.52
CA TYR A 107 -4.86 5.73 -15.33
C TYR A 107 -5.35 4.32 -15.68
N LYS A 108 -6.65 4.10 -15.94
CA LYS A 108 -7.19 2.81 -16.39
C LYS A 108 -7.10 2.62 -17.91
N THR A 109 -6.78 3.68 -18.67
CA THR A 109 -6.68 3.63 -20.13
C THR A 109 -5.33 3.12 -20.63
N ILE A 110 -4.30 3.15 -19.79
CA ILE A 110 -2.97 2.62 -20.12
C ILE A 110 -2.93 1.08 -20.01
N ASP A 111 -1.86 0.52 -20.52
CA ASP A 111 -1.59 -0.92 -20.42
C ASP A 111 -1.64 -1.41 -18.96
N PRO A 112 -2.04 -2.67 -18.70
CA PRO A 112 -2.09 -3.22 -17.35
C PRO A 112 -0.75 -3.11 -16.61
N ARG A 113 -0.67 -2.26 -15.57
CA ARG A 113 0.55 -2.08 -14.77
C ARG A 113 0.37 -2.62 -13.36
N LEU A 114 1.45 -3.18 -12.82
CA LEU A 114 1.63 -3.53 -11.42
C LEU A 114 2.84 -2.75 -10.90
N THR A 115 2.71 -2.10 -9.75
CA THR A 115 3.81 -1.30 -9.18
C THR A 115 3.87 -1.47 -7.69
N LEU A 116 4.92 -2.17 -7.24
CA LEU A 116 5.22 -2.33 -5.82
C LEU A 116 5.97 -1.08 -5.33
N ARG A 117 5.64 -0.59 -4.14
CA ARG A 117 6.34 0.51 -3.45
C ARG A 117 6.34 0.26 -1.95
N LEU A 118 7.37 0.72 -1.25
CA LEU A 118 7.30 0.83 0.21
C LEU A 118 6.11 1.72 0.60
N ASN A 119 5.41 1.35 1.67
CA ASN A 119 4.29 2.15 2.15
C ASN A 119 4.84 3.40 2.86
N HIS A 120 4.56 4.59 2.31
CA HIS A 120 4.97 5.87 2.91
C HIS A 120 4.32 6.14 4.27
N TYR A 121 3.13 5.58 4.51
CA TYR A 121 2.38 5.73 5.76
C TYR A 121 2.02 4.35 6.31
N PRO A 122 3.01 3.59 6.78
CA PRO A 122 2.83 2.19 7.16
C PRO A 122 2.08 2.07 8.50
N PHE A 123 1.51 0.89 8.71
CA PHE A 123 1.21 0.42 10.07
C PHE A 123 2.54 0.17 10.78
N PRO A 124 2.62 0.38 12.10
CA PRO A 124 3.81 0.02 12.84
C PRO A 124 3.95 -1.51 12.79
N VAL A 125 5.05 -2.00 12.23
CA VAL A 125 5.38 -3.43 12.16
C VAL A 125 6.74 -3.65 12.81
N GLN A 126 7.00 -4.89 13.26
CA GLN A 126 8.32 -5.24 13.80
C GLN A 126 9.42 -5.01 12.76
N GLU A 127 10.63 -4.69 13.22
CA GLU A 127 11.78 -4.31 12.36
C GLU A 127 12.14 -5.36 11.29
N SER A 128 11.82 -6.63 11.53
CA SER A 128 12.04 -7.72 10.58
C SER A 128 11.00 -7.79 9.44
N ILE A 129 10.01 -6.90 9.43
CA ILE A 129 8.89 -6.89 8.50
C ILE A 129 8.93 -5.60 7.67
N GLN A 130 8.94 -5.75 6.35
CA GLN A 130 8.76 -4.66 5.40
C GLN A 130 7.31 -4.57 4.95
N TYR A 131 6.79 -3.36 4.85
CA TYR A 131 5.41 -3.09 4.46
C TYR A 131 5.39 -2.33 3.12
N PHE A 132 4.93 -3.02 2.09
CA PHE A 132 4.72 -2.50 0.75
C PHE A 132 3.24 -2.28 0.44
N VAL A 133 2.98 -1.48 -0.58
CA VAL A 133 1.71 -1.40 -1.30
C VAL A 133 1.98 -1.80 -2.74
N LEU A 134 1.19 -2.74 -3.25
CA LEU A 134 1.19 -3.10 -4.68
C LEU A 134 -0.01 -2.46 -5.36
N TRP A 135 0.25 -1.50 -6.23
CA TRP A 135 -0.74 -0.75 -7.00
C TRP A 135 -1.02 -1.43 -8.35
N SER A 136 -2.25 -1.35 -8.84
CA SER A 136 -2.66 -1.85 -10.16
C SER A 136 -3.59 -0.87 -10.88
N THR A 137 -3.44 -0.81 -12.20
CA THR A 137 -4.39 -0.11 -13.08
C THR A 137 -5.68 -0.90 -13.32
N ARG A 138 -5.68 -2.20 -12.98
CA ARG A 138 -6.79 -3.13 -13.23
C ARG A 138 -7.45 -3.56 -11.94
N ASP A 139 -8.72 -3.95 -12.05
CA ASP A 139 -9.52 -4.38 -10.92
C ASP A 139 -9.02 -5.74 -10.38
N MET A 140 -8.48 -5.70 -9.17
CA MET A 140 -7.99 -6.86 -8.45
C MET A 140 -9.11 -7.75 -7.88
N SER A 141 -10.39 -7.39 -8.06
CA SER A 141 -11.51 -8.30 -7.81
C SER A 141 -11.55 -9.44 -8.84
N LEU A 142 -10.98 -9.25 -10.03
CA LEU A 142 -10.95 -10.24 -11.10
C LEU A 142 -9.93 -11.35 -10.80
N SER A 143 -10.34 -12.62 -10.91
CA SER A 143 -9.47 -13.77 -10.64
C SER A 143 -8.20 -13.79 -11.49
N SER A 144 -8.29 -13.37 -12.76
CA SER A 144 -7.12 -13.29 -13.66
C SER A 144 -6.10 -12.24 -13.21
N GLU A 145 -6.57 -11.11 -12.65
CA GLU A 145 -5.68 -10.08 -12.12
C GLU A 145 -5.05 -10.51 -10.79
N ARG A 146 -5.78 -11.29 -9.97
CA ARG A 146 -5.22 -11.92 -8.77
C ARG A 146 -4.11 -12.90 -9.12
N GLU A 147 -4.31 -13.75 -10.12
CA GLU A 147 -3.26 -14.67 -10.59
C GLU A 147 -2.05 -13.92 -11.15
N ARG A 148 -2.27 -12.86 -11.94
CA ARG A 148 -1.20 -11.99 -12.45
C ARG A 148 -0.40 -11.36 -11.31
N LEU A 149 -1.09 -10.91 -10.27
CA LEU A 149 -0.49 -10.34 -9.07
C LEU A 149 0.33 -11.36 -8.28
N ASP A 150 -0.20 -12.55 -8.06
CA ASP A 150 0.51 -13.60 -7.32
C ASP A 150 1.80 -14.01 -8.07
N ASN A 151 1.71 -14.18 -9.39
CA ASN A 151 2.87 -14.43 -10.25
C ASN A 151 3.88 -13.29 -10.18
N TYR A 152 3.43 -12.03 -10.17
CA TYR A 152 4.30 -10.87 -10.01
C TYR A 152 5.03 -10.90 -8.66
N LEU A 153 4.33 -11.14 -7.55
CA LEU A 153 4.95 -11.22 -6.21
C LEU A 153 5.94 -12.39 -6.10
N ILE A 154 5.60 -13.55 -6.68
CA ILE A 154 6.51 -14.70 -6.78
C ILE A 154 7.78 -14.29 -7.53
N GLN A 155 7.65 -13.61 -8.67
CA GLN A 155 8.82 -13.13 -9.42
C GLN A 155 9.64 -12.10 -8.63
N GLN A 156 8.99 -11.19 -7.90
CA GLN A 156 9.69 -10.17 -7.10
C GLN A 156 10.44 -10.76 -5.89
N PHE A 157 9.87 -11.77 -5.22
CA PHE A 157 10.39 -12.25 -3.93
C PHE A 157 11.07 -13.63 -3.99
N ILE A 158 10.73 -14.46 -4.98
CA ILE A 158 11.38 -15.76 -5.23
C ILE A 158 12.24 -15.74 -6.50
N GLY A 159 11.79 -15.03 -7.54
CA GLY A 159 12.27 -15.16 -8.92
C GLY A 159 13.79 -15.21 -9.09
N ASN A 160 14.23 -16.04 -10.06
CA ASN A 160 15.64 -16.27 -10.36
C ASN A 160 16.41 -14.96 -10.53
N GLN A 161 17.62 -14.90 -9.95
CA GLN A 161 18.55 -13.77 -9.99
C GLN A 161 18.94 -13.32 -11.41
N ASP A 162 18.58 -14.11 -12.44
CA ASP A 162 18.98 -13.93 -13.84
C ASP A 162 18.03 -13.06 -14.66
N GLN A 163 16.86 -12.66 -14.13
CA GLN A 163 16.05 -11.64 -14.80
C GLN A 163 16.57 -10.23 -14.49
N PRO A 164 16.57 -9.31 -15.47
CA PRO A 164 16.92 -7.92 -15.22
C PRO A 164 16.02 -7.38 -14.11
N ARG A 165 16.64 -7.14 -12.97
CA ARG A 165 16.02 -6.57 -11.78
C ARG A 165 15.29 -5.29 -12.19
N SER A 166 14.00 -5.24 -11.88
CA SER A 166 13.25 -3.98 -11.89
C SER A 166 14.02 -2.96 -11.03
N PRO A 167 13.96 -1.64 -11.30
CA PRO A 167 14.54 -0.64 -10.40
C PRO A 167 14.08 -0.79 -8.94
N LEU A 168 12.91 -1.40 -8.71
CA LEU A 168 12.42 -1.77 -7.37
C LEU A 168 13.22 -2.87 -6.66
N SER A 169 13.90 -3.74 -7.39
CA SER A 169 14.72 -4.78 -6.79
C SER A 169 15.94 -4.21 -6.07
N GLN A 170 16.29 -2.92 -6.27
CA GLN A 170 17.29 -2.22 -5.46
C GLN A 170 16.73 -1.81 -4.09
N GLU A 171 15.43 -1.54 -3.98
CA GLU A 171 14.76 -1.23 -2.70
C GLU A 171 14.42 -2.50 -1.90
N VAL A 172 14.18 -3.62 -2.59
CA VAL A 172 13.92 -4.90 -1.93
C VAL A 172 15.25 -5.60 -1.62
N TYR A 173 15.72 -5.46 -0.38
CA TYR A 173 16.95 -6.11 0.10
C TYR A 173 17.01 -7.60 -0.23
N SER A 174 18.19 -8.10 -0.57
CA SER A 174 18.45 -9.54 -0.63
C SER A 174 18.19 -10.16 0.76
N PRO A 175 17.64 -11.38 0.83
CA PRO A 175 17.50 -12.07 2.11
C PRO A 175 18.85 -12.13 2.82
N ALA A 176 18.86 -12.02 4.14
CA ALA A 176 20.07 -12.26 4.93
C ALA A 176 20.63 -13.67 4.66
N VAL A 177 21.93 -13.86 4.88
CA VAL A 177 22.61 -15.16 4.66
C VAL A 177 21.89 -16.26 5.45
N GLY A 178 21.52 -17.35 4.77
CA GLY A 178 20.80 -18.47 5.39
C GLY A 178 19.29 -18.25 5.56
N LYS A 179 18.74 -17.14 5.06
CA LYS A 179 17.32 -16.82 5.07
C LYS A 179 16.73 -16.82 3.65
N LYS A 180 15.41 -16.89 3.57
CA LYS A 180 14.58 -16.63 2.39
C LYS A 180 13.45 -15.67 2.74
N LYS A 181 12.76 -15.16 1.72
CA LYS A 181 11.61 -14.29 1.92
C LYS A 181 10.32 -15.08 2.12
N GLN A 182 9.54 -14.63 3.08
CA GLN A 182 8.13 -14.97 3.23
C GLN A 182 7.31 -13.70 3.04
N TRP A 183 6.14 -13.81 2.38
CA TRP A 183 5.25 -12.66 2.21
C TRP A 183 3.78 -13.05 2.44
N MET A 184 2.98 -12.08 2.87
CA MET A 184 1.53 -12.18 2.93
C MET A 184 0.92 -10.90 2.37
N TRP A 185 -0.32 -10.98 1.91
CA TRP A 185 -1.01 -9.81 1.45
C TRP A 185 -2.52 -9.84 1.72
N PHE A 186 -3.12 -8.65 1.79
CA PHE A 186 -4.56 -8.48 1.89
C PHE A 186 -5.03 -7.22 1.15
N VAL A 187 -6.32 -7.15 0.87
CA VAL A 187 -6.99 -5.96 0.35
C VAL A 187 -7.79 -5.35 1.49
N ASN A 188 -7.68 -4.04 1.71
CA ASN A 188 -8.60 -3.43 2.67
C ASN A 188 -10.06 -3.59 2.20
N PRO A 189 -11.00 -3.93 3.09
CA PRO A 189 -12.44 -3.79 2.85
C PRO A 189 -12.78 -2.35 2.44
N ILE A 190 -13.87 -2.16 1.70
CA ILE A 190 -14.22 -0.85 1.12
C ILE A 190 -14.30 0.23 2.21
N GLU A 191 -14.86 -0.12 3.36
CA GLU A 191 -15.00 0.73 4.54
C GLU A 191 -13.68 1.12 5.22
N LEU A 192 -12.59 0.39 4.96
CA LEU A 192 -11.25 0.66 5.49
C LEU A 192 -10.30 1.29 4.45
N ARG A 193 -10.71 1.41 3.19
CA ARG A 193 -9.86 1.96 2.12
C ARG A 193 -9.75 3.47 2.22
N SER A 194 -8.55 3.96 2.50
CA SER A 194 -8.26 5.40 2.43
C SER A 194 -8.13 5.92 1.00
N VAL A 195 -7.81 5.05 0.03
CA VAL A 195 -7.71 5.39 -1.41
C VAL A 195 -8.61 4.45 -2.20
N ALA A 196 -9.88 4.80 -2.38
CA ALA A 196 -10.85 3.91 -3.02
C ALA A 196 -10.71 3.84 -4.55
N THR A 197 -10.08 4.84 -5.18
CA THR A 197 -10.11 5.00 -6.64
C THR A 197 -9.10 4.11 -7.35
N VAL A 198 -7.86 3.97 -6.84
CA VAL A 198 -6.83 3.10 -7.44
C VAL A 198 -6.76 1.76 -6.71
N HIS A 199 -6.76 0.65 -7.46
CA HIS A 199 -6.66 -0.69 -6.91
C HIS A 199 -5.28 -0.92 -6.29
N HIS A 200 -5.27 -1.44 -5.07
CA HIS A 200 -4.04 -1.77 -4.37
C HIS A 200 -4.26 -2.87 -3.33
N ILE A 201 -3.18 -3.57 -3.04
CA ILE A 201 -3.08 -4.49 -1.89
C ILE A 201 -1.96 -4.08 -0.95
N HIS A 202 -2.09 -4.50 0.29
CA HIS A 202 -1.07 -4.36 1.32
C HIS A 202 -0.24 -5.63 1.36
N VAL A 203 1.08 -5.50 1.20
CA VAL A 203 2.01 -6.63 1.11
C VAL A 203 3.04 -6.53 2.23
N PHE A 204 3.16 -7.57 3.04
CA PHE A 204 4.17 -7.66 4.10
C PHE A 204 5.19 -8.73 3.73
N VAL A 205 6.47 -8.43 3.94
CA VAL A 205 7.59 -9.33 3.62
C VAL A 205 8.51 -9.43 4.82
N ARG A 206 9.01 -10.63 5.12
CA ARG A 206 10.03 -10.85 6.14
C ARG A 206 11.05 -11.89 5.69
N ASP A 207 12.21 -11.88 6.33
CA ASP A 207 13.21 -12.94 6.22
C ASP A 207 12.87 -14.09 7.19
N VAL A 208 12.97 -15.32 6.71
CA VAL A 208 12.78 -16.57 7.48
C VAL A 208 13.88 -17.57 7.16
N ASP A 209 14.18 -18.49 8.08
CA ASP A 209 15.15 -19.54 7.82
C ASP A 209 14.77 -20.40 6.62
N LEU A 210 15.77 -20.89 5.89
CA LEU A 210 15.55 -21.75 4.71
C LEU A 210 14.75 -23.02 5.04
N SER A 211 14.74 -23.46 6.29
CA SER A 211 14.01 -24.62 6.79
C SER A 211 12.51 -24.39 6.99
N GLU A 212 12.05 -23.14 7.15
CA GLU A 212 10.63 -22.84 7.30
C GLU A 212 9.92 -22.94 5.93
N PRO A 213 8.65 -23.35 5.82
CA PRO A 213 7.94 -23.34 4.54
C PRO A 213 7.64 -21.90 4.08
N ASN A 214 7.64 -21.66 2.76
CA ASN A 214 7.11 -20.39 2.23
C ASN A 214 5.59 -20.42 2.39
N GLU A 215 5.05 -19.60 3.29
CA GLU A 215 3.61 -19.41 3.40
C GLU A 215 3.23 -18.16 2.60
N VAL A 216 2.43 -18.36 1.55
CA VAL A 216 1.74 -17.27 0.85
C VAL A 216 0.34 -17.20 1.44
N ILE A 217 0.08 -16.21 2.27
CA ILE A 217 -1.25 -16.01 2.85
C ILE A 217 -1.95 -14.96 2.00
N ILE A 218 -3.06 -15.40 1.40
CA ILE A 218 -3.93 -14.63 0.51
C ILE A 218 -5.27 -14.46 1.20
N GLU A 219 -5.78 -13.24 1.24
CA GLU A 219 -7.15 -12.98 1.67
C GLU A 219 -8.15 -13.71 0.74
N ARG A 220 -8.98 -14.58 1.33
CA ARG A 220 -10.10 -15.21 0.64
C ARG A 220 -11.30 -14.27 0.71
N GLN A 221 -11.75 -13.81 -0.45
CA GLN A 221 -13.05 -13.15 -0.60
C GLN A 221 -14.19 -14.13 -0.33
#